data_AF-A0A7C0Z5P0-F1
#
_entry.id   AF-A0A7C0Z5P0-F1
#
_cell.length_a   1.000
_cell.length_b   1.000
_cell.length_c   1.000
_cell.angle_alpha   90.00
_cell.angle_beta   90.00
_cell.angle_gamma   90.00
#
_symmetry.space_group_name_H-M   'P 1'
#
loop_
_entity.id
_entity.type
_entity.pdbx_description
1 polymer ?
#
loop_
_entity_poly.entity_id
_entity_poly.type
_entity_poly.pdbx_seq_one_letter_code
_entity_poly.pdbx_strand_id
1 'polypeptide(L)'
;MVDGLFWEDIELTEEDEEEVIRKTAEVIHRFGLDAAAILMIESIKPLAYIGGQIGRFLISPFLPAISEDLGRKGDIFLRVFEKRENVEKLLKLLEEMAGEEEGKPLETSENGGEEHRKRGWRRLIPFL
;
A
#
# COMPACT_ATOMS: atom_id res chain seq x y z
N MET A 1 16.01 11.80 -18.68
CA MET A 1 17.05 10.93 -18.09
C MET A 1 17.04 11.25 -16.62
N VAL A 2 16.28 10.48 -15.82
CA VAL A 2 16.15 10.69 -14.38
C VAL A 2 16.85 9.53 -13.70
N ASP A 3 17.67 9.88 -12.72
CA ASP A 3 18.80 9.14 -12.18
C ASP A 3 18.44 7.75 -11.62
N GLY A 4 18.91 6.71 -12.31
CA GLY A 4 18.72 5.31 -11.96
C GLY A 4 19.91 4.68 -11.23
N LEU A 5 20.66 5.42 -10.42
CA LEU A 5 22.00 4.95 -9.99
C LEU A 5 22.48 5.38 -8.59
N PHE A 6 21.61 5.60 -7.59
CA PHE A 6 22.09 6.09 -6.28
C PHE A 6 21.70 5.29 -5.02
N TRP A 7 20.87 4.26 -5.07
CA TRP A 7 20.21 3.75 -3.84
C TRP A 7 20.72 2.42 -3.25
N GLU A 8 21.92 1.93 -3.63
CA GLU A 8 22.47 0.70 -3.03
C GLU A 8 23.21 0.94 -1.69
N ASP A 9 23.70 2.16 -1.45
CA ASP A 9 24.51 2.55 -0.27
C ASP A 9 23.89 3.68 0.57
N ILE A 10 22.64 4.08 0.32
CA ILE A 10 22.00 5.20 1.03
C ILE A 10 21.44 4.73 2.37
N GLU A 11 21.94 5.32 3.45
CA GLU A 11 21.22 5.34 4.73
C GLU A 11 19.88 6.04 4.49
N LEU A 12 18.77 5.29 4.57
CA LEU A 12 17.43 5.85 4.43
C LEU A 12 17.22 6.90 5.51
N THR A 13 17.03 8.15 5.09
CA THR A 13 16.68 9.23 6.01
C THR A 13 15.21 9.12 6.42
N GLU A 14 14.82 9.76 7.52
CA GLU A 14 13.41 9.79 7.93
C GLU A 14 12.49 10.37 6.84
N GLU A 15 12.98 11.35 6.08
CA GLU A 15 12.25 11.97 4.97
C GLU A 15 12.03 10.99 3.81
N ASP A 16 13.04 10.16 3.49
CA ASP A 16 12.90 9.11 2.46
C ASP A 16 11.84 8.07 2.85
N GLU A 17 11.82 7.67 4.12
CA GLU A 17 10.82 6.72 4.64
C GLU A 17 9.41 7.31 4.56
N GLU A 18 9.24 8.56 4.97
CA GLU A 18 7.96 9.27 4.91
C GLU A 18 7.45 9.40 3.47
N GLU A 19 8.33 9.68 2.51
CA GLU A 19 7.98 9.75 1.10
C GLU A 19 7.53 8.39 0.54
N VAL A 20 8.18 7.29 0.94
CA VAL A 20 7.76 5.93 0.57
C VAL A 20 6.41 5.58 1.17
N ILE A 21 6.19 5.89 2.45
CA ILE A 21 4.91 5.67 3.15
C ILE A 21 3.79 6.45 2.46
N ARG A 22 4.00 7.74 2.21
CA ARG A 22 3.03 8.62 1.54
C ARG A 22 2.65 8.10 0.15
N LYS A 23 3.64 7.80 -0.70
CA LYS A 23 3.39 7.22 -2.03
C LYS A 23 2.63 5.90 -1.97
N THR A 24 2.92 5.07 -0.97
CA THR A 24 2.21 3.80 -0.77
C THR A 24 0.75 4.04 -0.42
N ALA A 25 0.47 4.94 0.52
CA ALA A 25 -0.89 5.34 0.89
C ALA A 25 -1.66 5.90 -0.31
N GLU A 26 -1.05 6.81 -1.09
CA GLU A 26 -1.65 7.39 -2.30
C GLU A 26 -2.00 6.35 -3.36
N VAL A 27 -1.16 5.33 -3.53
CA VAL A 27 -1.45 4.22 -4.44
C VAL A 27 -2.67 3.46 -3.97
N ILE A 28 -2.70 3.04 -2.70
CA ILE A 28 -3.82 2.29 -2.10
C ILE A 28 -5.12 3.07 -2.21
N HIS A 29 -5.09 4.34 -1.81
CA HIS A 29 -6.24 5.24 -1.80
C HIS A 29 -6.79 5.50 -3.20
N ARG A 30 -5.91 5.77 -4.17
CA ARG A 30 -6.31 5.94 -5.58
C ARG A 30 -7.06 4.73 -6.14
N PHE A 31 -6.82 3.53 -5.62
CA PHE A 31 -7.53 2.31 -6.01
C PHE A 31 -8.78 2.02 -5.16
N GLY A 32 -9.11 2.87 -4.19
CA GLY A 32 -10.25 2.69 -3.27
C GLY A 32 -10.07 1.47 -2.35
N LEU A 33 -8.82 1.16 -1.98
CA LEU A 33 -8.48 -0.04 -1.21
C LEU A 33 -8.18 0.25 0.26
N ASP A 34 -8.44 1.45 0.77
CA ASP A 34 -8.05 1.90 2.12
C ASP A 34 -8.54 0.93 3.20
N ALA A 35 -9.85 0.67 3.25
CA ALA A 35 -10.44 -0.23 4.26
C ALA A 35 -9.90 -1.67 4.16
N ALA A 36 -9.68 -2.17 2.94
CA ALA A 36 -9.15 -3.52 2.71
C ALA A 36 -7.68 -3.61 3.15
N ALA A 37 -6.89 -2.58 2.84
CA ALA A 37 -5.50 -2.47 3.24
C ALA A 37 -5.36 -2.36 4.76
N ILE A 38 -6.14 -1.48 5.41
CA ILE A 38 -6.17 -1.35 6.88
C ILE A 38 -6.47 -2.70 7.54
N LEU A 39 -7.54 -3.38 7.11
CA LEU A 39 -7.92 -4.68 7.67
C LEU A 39 -6.82 -5.73 7.49
N MET A 40 -6.22 -5.81 6.30
CA MET A 40 -5.15 -6.76 6.01
C MET A 40 -3.91 -6.47 6.86
N ILE A 41 -3.47 -5.21 6.91
CA ILE A 41 -2.28 -4.78 7.63
C ILE A 41 -2.45 -5.00 9.14
N GLU A 42 -3.59 -4.62 9.72
CA GLU A 42 -3.92 -4.89 11.13
C GLU A 42 -3.91 -6.39 11.46
N SER A 43 -4.43 -7.22 10.56
CA SER A 43 -4.48 -8.68 10.75
C SER A 43 -3.09 -9.32 10.80
N ILE A 44 -2.10 -8.76 10.10
CA ILE A 44 -0.72 -9.28 10.04
C ILE A 44 0.28 -8.46 10.87
N LYS A 45 -0.16 -7.38 11.51
CA LYS A 45 0.62 -6.51 12.38
C LYS A 45 1.47 -7.25 13.43
N PRO A 46 0.98 -8.28 14.15
CA PRO A 46 1.82 -9.04 15.08
C PRO A 46 2.95 -9.83 14.39
N LEU A 47 2.83 -10.12 13.09
CA LEU A 47 3.85 -10.80 12.28
C LEU A 47 4.86 -9.82 11.67
N ALA A 48 4.59 -8.51 11.65
CA ALA A 48 5.48 -7.51 11.05
C ALA A 48 6.90 -7.54 11.66
N TYR A 49 7.03 -7.85 12.95
CA TYR A 49 8.32 -8.04 13.62
C TYR A 49 9.17 -9.19 13.03
N ILE A 50 8.52 -10.20 12.45
CA ILE A 50 9.16 -11.35 11.78
C ILE A 50 9.12 -11.18 10.25
N GLY A 51 8.45 -10.13 9.77
CA GLY A 51 8.17 -9.86 8.36
C GLY A 51 9.43 -9.65 7.53
N GLY A 52 10.48 -9.08 8.11
CA GLY A 52 11.78 -8.92 7.44
C GLY A 52 12.42 -10.25 7.03
N GLN A 53 12.48 -11.20 7.97
CA GLN A 53 13.05 -12.52 7.72
C GLN A 53 12.14 -13.39 6.84
N ILE A 54 10.83 -13.35 7.07
CA ILE A 54 9.85 -14.11 6.27
C ILE A 54 9.76 -13.55 4.85
N GLY A 55 9.68 -12.23 4.69
CA GLY A 55 9.64 -11.53 3.42
C GLY A 55 10.90 -11.81 2.61
N ARG A 56 12.08 -11.70 3.21
CA ARG A 56 13.35 -12.03 2.54
C ARG A 56 13.42 -13.52 2.16
N PHE A 57 13.00 -14.43 3.03
CA PHE A 57 12.99 -15.87 2.74
C PHE A 57 12.03 -16.23 1.60
N LEU A 58 10.84 -15.64 1.56
CA LEU A 58 9.83 -15.91 0.54
C LEU A 58 10.15 -15.24 -0.81
N ILE A 59 10.74 -14.05 -0.81
CA ILE A 59 11.02 -13.27 -2.02
C ILE A 59 12.38 -13.61 -2.63
N SER A 60 13.40 -13.95 -1.81
CA SER A 60 14.77 -14.23 -2.26
C SER A 60 14.88 -15.22 -3.44
N PRO A 61 14.16 -16.36 -3.47
CA PRO A 61 14.22 -17.30 -4.58
C PRO A 61 13.77 -16.73 -5.93
N PHE A 62 12.99 -15.65 -5.91
CA PHE A 62 12.42 -15.01 -7.09
C PHE A 62 13.15 -13.72 -7.49
N LEU A 63 14.04 -13.21 -6.65
CA LEU A 63 14.86 -12.02 -6.95
C LEU A 63 15.63 -12.15 -8.29
N PRO A 64 16.22 -13.30 -8.67
CA PRO A 64 16.90 -13.44 -9.96
C PRO A 64 15.97 -13.31 -11.19
N ALA A 65 14.66 -13.50 -11.01
CA ALA A 65 13.65 -13.39 -12.06
C ALA A 65 13.05 -11.98 -12.17
N ILE A 66 13.36 -11.11 -11.22
CA ILE A 66 12.89 -9.73 -11.15
C ILE A 66 13.97 -8.83 -11.76
N SER A 67 13.59 -7.87 -12.61
CA SER A 67 14.54 -6.90 -13.19
C SER A 67 15.30 -6.16 -12.09
N GLU A 68 16.59 -5.85 -12.30
CA GLU A 68 17.45 -5.17 -11.32
C GLU A 68 16.79 -3.93 -10.67
N ASP A 69 16.07 -3.12 -11.45
CA ASP A 69 15.33 -1.94 -10.96
C ASP A 69 14.19 -2.28 -9.99
N LEU A 70 13.45 -3.36 -10.26
CA LEU A 70 12.33 -3.81 -9.43
C LEU A 70 12.82 -4.53 -8.18
N GLY A 71 13.97 -5.22 -8.26
CA GLY A 71 14.67 -5.77 -7.09
C GLY A 71 15.11 -4.67 -6.12
N ARG A 72 15.70 -3.58 -6.64
CA ARG A 72 16.16 -2.44 -5.83
C ARG A 72 15.00 -1.68 -5.17
N LYS A 73 13.93 -1.40 -5.92
CA LYS A 73 12.71 -0.78 -5.35
C LYS A 73 12.04 -1.66 -4.31
N GLY A 74 12.05 -2.98 -4.53
CA GLY A 74 11.58 -3.97 -3.57
C GLY A 74 12.38 -3.96 -2.27
N ASP A 75 13.70 -3.85 -2.33
CA ASP A 75 14.56 -3.80 -1.13
C ASP A 75 14.29 -2.54 -0.29
N ILE A 76 14.17 -1.37 -0.91
CA ILE A 76 13.79 -0.12 -0.22
C ILE A 76 12.44 -0.29 0.47
N PHE A 77 11.44 -0.81 -0.25
CA PHE A 77 10.10 -1.04 0.31
C PHE A 77 10.15 -1.97 1.54
N LEU A 78 10.90 -3.08 1.45
CA LEU A 78 11.07 -4.02 2.55
C LEU A 78 11.76 -3.39 3.76
N ARG A 79 12.82 -2.60 3.54
CA ARG A 79 13.55 -1.91 4.63
C ARG A 79 12.68 -0.88 5.34
N VAL A 80 11.90 -0.09 4.60
CA VAL A 80 10.99 0.93 5.17
C VAL A 80 9.93 0.26 6.05
N PHE A 81 9.30 -0.82 5.57
CA PHE A 81 8.20 -1.49 6.29
C PHE A 81 8.65 -2.60 7.25
N GLU A 82 9.96 -2.87 7.38
CA GLU A 82 10.53 -3.64 8.49
C GLU A 82 10.36 -2.91 9.84
N LYS A 83 10.39 -1.57 9.82
CA LYS A 83 10.15 -0.76 11.01
C LYS A 83 8.67 -0.74 11.35
N ARG A 84 8.33 -1.19 12.56
CA ARG A 84 6.94 -1.23 13.03
C ARG A 84 6.31 0.16 12.99
N GLU A 85 7.06 1.17 13.38
CA GLU A 85 6.62 2.57 13.43
C GLU A 85 6.15 3.07 12.06
N ASN A 86 6.79 2.62 10.97
CA ASN A 86 6.43 2.99 9.61
C ASN A 86 5.15 2.31 9.12
N VAL A 87 4.89 1.08 9.59
CA VAL A 87 3.61 0.39 9.38
C VAL A 87 2.47 1.13 10.10
N GLU A 88 2.71 1.60 11.32
CA GLU A 88 1.73 2.43 12.07
C GLU A 88 1.48 3.78 11.38
N LYS A 89 2.54 4.44 10.87
CA LYS A 89 2.41 5.68 10.07
C LYS A 89 1.55 5.46 8.83
N LEU A 90 1.75 4.35 8.10
CA LEU A 90 0.94 4.01 6.92
C LEU A 90 -0.53 3.78 7.29
N LEU A 91 -0.80 2.99 8.34
CA LEU A 91 -2.16 2.73 8.81
C LEU A 91 -2.90 4.03 9.13
N LYS A 92 -2.26 4.92 9.90
CA LYS A 92 -2.83 6.20 10.27
C LYS A 92 -3.16 7.08 9.05
N LEU A 93 -2.26 7.14 8.06
CA LEU A 93 -2.51 7.89 6.83
C LEU A 93 -3.68 7.31 6.02
N LEU A 94 -3.81 5.98 5.95
CA LEU A 94 -4.94 5.32 5.29
C LEU A 94 -6.27 5.60 6.03
N GLU A 95 -6.25 5.61 7.37
CA GLU A 95 -7.42 5.97 8.19
C GLU A 95 -7.84 7.43 7.97
N GLU A 96 -6.88 8.35 7.91
CA GLU A 96 -7.12 9.77 7.62
C GLU A 96 -7.74 9.93 6.22
N MET A 97 -7.15 9.30 5.19
CA MET A 97 -7.66 9.34 3.81
C MET A 97 -9.06 8.72 3.68
N ALA A 98 -9.32 7.60 4.35
CA ALA A 98 -10.64 6.96 4.35
C ALA A 98 -11.71 7.83 5.05
N GLY A 99 -11.36 8.45 6.18
CA GLY A 99 -12.26 9.34 6.93
C GLY A 99 -12.58 10.64 6.19
N GLU A 100 -11.65 11.16 5.38
CA GLU A 100 -11.88 12.33 4.52
C GLU A 100 -12.92 12.08 3.41
N GLU A 101 -13.09 10.84 2.95
CA GLU A 101 -14.14 10.49 1.98
C GLU A 101 -15.53 10.40 2.63
N GLU A 102 -15.64 9.92 3.87
CA GLU A 102 -16.92 9.83 4.59
C GLU A 102 -17.53 11.22 4.91
N GLY A 103 -16.70 12.27 4.97
CA GLY A 103 -17.11 13.65 5.21
C GLY A 103 -17.46 14.46 3.97
N LYS A 104 -17.21 13.94 2.76
CA LYS A 104 -17.61 14.58 1.50
C LYS A 104 -19.04 14.13 1.17
N PRO A 105 -20.03 15.04 1.08
CA PRO A 105 -21.32 14.69 0.51
C PRO A 105 -21.04 14.07 -0.86
N LEU A 106 -21.59 12.89 -1.11
CA LEU A 106 -21.66 12.35 -2.46
C LEU A 106 -22.40 13.40 -3.30
N GLU A 107 -21.66 14.28 -3.97
CA GLU A 107 -22.22 15.20 -4.94
C GLU A 107 -22.85 14.34 -6.03
N THR A 108 -24.17 14.22 -5.95
CA THR A 108 -25.01 13.64 -6.98
C THR A 108 -24.73 14.40 -8.26
N SER A 109 -23.89 13.85 -9.13
CA SER A 109 -23.84 14.22 -10.54
C SER A 109 -25.17 13.81 -11.18
N GLU A 110 -26.18 14.65 -10.99
CA GLU A 110 -27.42 14.64 -11.74
C GLU A 110 -27.19 15.33 -13.09
N ASN A 111 -26.71 14.57 -14.09
CA ASN A 111 -27.28 14.58 -15.44
C ASN A 111 -26.56 13.60 -16.37
N GLY A 112 -27.31 12.63 -16.87
CA GLY A 112 -26.87 11.68 -17.89
C GLY A 112 -27.46 10.31 -17.61
N GLY A 113 -28.64 10.06 -18.17
CA GLY A 113 -29.44 8.86 -17.89
C GLY A 113 -28.80 7.53 -18.30
N GLU A 114 -29.52 6.50 -17.85
CA GLU A 114 -29.41 5.06 -18.18
C GLU A 114 -28.64 4.18 -17.18
N GLU A 115 -29.45 3.62 -16.28
CA GLU A 115 -29.33 2.36 -15.54
C GLU A 115 -28.03 1.55 -15.70
N HIS A 116 -27.13 1.66 -14.73
CA HIS A 116 -26.31 0.52 -14.33
C HIS A 116 -26.35 0.33 -12.81
N ARG A 117 -27.33 -0.50 -12.42
CA ARG A 117 -27.60 -1.01 -11.07
C ARG A 117 -26.31 -1.36 -10.33
N LYS A 118 -26.14 -0.81 -9.13
CA LYS A 118 -25.08 -1.09 -8.15
C LYS A 118 -24.66 -2.56 -8.18
N ARG A 119 -23.55 -2.89 -8.84
CA ARG A 119 -22.94 -4.22 -8.82
C ARG A 119 -21.99 -4.31 -7.63
N GLY A 120 -22.57 -4.26 -6.45
CA GLY A 120 -21.86 -4.48 -5.19
C GLY A 120 -21.25 -5.87 -5.13
N TRP A 121 -20.24 -6.02 -4.26
CA TRP A 121 -19.36 -7.18 -4.05
C TRP A 121 -20.04 -8.54 -3.83
N ARG A 122 -21.37 -8.58 -3.81
CA ARG A 122 -22.24 -9.77 -3.78
C ARG A 122 -22.04 -10.76 -4.94
N ARG A 123 -21.23 -10.43 -5.95
CA ARG A 123 -20.82 -11.39 -7.00
C ARG A 123 -19.62 -12.25 -6.64
N LEU A 124 -18.85 -11.87 -5.62
CA LEU A 124 -17.60 -12.54 -5.25
C LEU A 124 -17.80 -13.64 -4.20
N ILE A 125 -19.00 -13.74 -3.59
CA ILE A 125 -19.32 -14.76 -2.59
C ILE A 125 -20.62 -15.46 -3.02
N PRO A 126 -20.55 -16.56 -3.79
CA PRO A 126 -21.75 -17.22 -4.31
C PRO A 126 -22.51 -18.07 -3.26
N PHE A 127 -22.19 -17.95 -1.98
CA PHE A 127 -22.76 -18.76 -0.90
C PHE A 127 -23.11 -17.96 0.37
N LEU A 128 -23.34 -16.65 0.26
CA LEU A 128 -23.93 -15.82 1.33
C LEU A 128 -25.32 -15.32 0.95
#